data_AF-A0A7K4GLK5-F1
#
_entry.id   AF-A0A7K4GLK5-F1
#
_cell.length_a   1.000
_cell.length_b   1.000
_cell.length_c   1.000
_cell.angle_alpha   90.00
_cell.angle_beta   90.00
_cell.angle_gamma   90.00
#
_symmetry.space_group_name_H-M   'P 1'
#
loop_
_entity.id
_entity.type
_entity.pdbx_description
1 polymer ?
#
loop_
_entity_poly.entity_id
_entity_poly.type
_entity_poly.pdbx_seq_one_letter_code
_entity_poly.pdbx_strand_id
1 'polypeptide(L)'
;MNYISDLGSIEVIPFPYFHDLTCAFGGLISIPTNFFVRKKLRIQYKDSKHSILFLELGVVSGVVGNISYIFLGVFSLDRAGPGQIYHGIIAFISFGGYIISIFFFSLNIVLSHKCRLKNLGAFGLVVPILLVFLYCIITTPLIEWFLLSSIVSFMLFLEYYIFKV
;
A
#
# COMPACT_ATOMS: atom_id res chain seq x y z
N MET A 1 -20.63 11.70 3.29
CA MET A 1 -19.29 12.09 3.77
C MET A 1 -18.91 11.07 4.82
N ASN A 2 -17.89 10.27 4.53
CA ASN A 2 -17.30 9.18 5.33
C ASN A 2 -16.12 8.52 4.56
N TYR A 3 -15.55 9.19 3.56
CA TYR A 3 -14.36 8.73 2.84
C TYR A 3 -13.15 8.77 3.77
N ILE A 4 -12.08 8.03 3.45
CA ILE A 4 -10.84 8.08 4.22
C ILE A 4 -10.24 9.48 4.14
N SER A 5 -10.26 10.08 2.95
CA SER A 5 -9.79 11.44 2.73
C SER A 5 -10.48 12.47 3.63
N ASP A 6 -11.76 12.26 3.97
CA ASP A 6 -12.55 13.13 4.85
C ASP A 6 -11.92 13.27 6.25
N LEU A 7 -11.11 12.28 6.71
CA LEU A 7 -10.37 12.36 7.97
C LEU A 7 -9.28 13.46 7.97
N GLY A 8 -8.87 13.93 6.79
CA GLY A 8 -7.96 15.05 6.64
C GLY A 8 -8.62 16.43 6.74
N SER A 9 -9.92 16.50 7.07
CA SER A 9 -10.69 17.74 7.18
C SER A 9 -11.16 18.04 8.60
N ILE A 10 -11.06 19.31 9.00
CA ILE A 10 -11.53 19.80 10.30
C ILE A 10 -13.06 19.76 10.44
N GLU A 11 -13.78 19.67 9.33
CA GLU A 11 -15.24 19.57 9.32
C GLU A 11 -15.74 18.21 9.82
N VAL A 12 -14.88 17.18 9.75
CA VAL A 12 -15.25 15.79 10.07
C VAL A 12 -14.64 15.33 11.39
N ILE A 13 -13.39 15.70 11.68
CA ILE A 13 -12.74 15.38 12.96
C ILE A 13 -12.08 16.62 13.58
N PRO A 14 -12.12 16.78 14.92
CA PRO A 14 -11.58 17.98 15.58
C PRO A 14 -10.05 18.11 15.47
N PHE A 15 -9.36 17.01 15.15
CA PHE A 15 -7.90 16.94 15.13
C PHE A 15 -7.40 16.25 13.84
N PRO A 16 -7.59 16.86 12.64
CA PRO A 16 -7.24 16.25 11.35
C PRO A 16 -5.74 15.99 11.19
N TYR A 17 -4.90 16.72 11.92
CA TYR A 17 -3.46 16.51 11.91
C TYR A 17 -3.03 15.12 12.41
N PHE A 18 -3.86 14.39 13.18
CA PHE A 18 -3.53 13.01 13.53
C PHE A 18 -3.54 12.09 12.32
N HIS A 19 -4.49 12.27 11.40
CA HIS A 19 -4.52 11.56 10.13
C HIS A 19 -3.26 11.89 9.32
N ASP A 20 -2.92 13.18 9.24
CA ASP A 20 -1.77 13.66 8.48
C ASP A 20 -0.44 13.12 9.01
N LEU A 21 -0.26 13.15 10.34
CA LEU A 21 0.90 12.56 10.99
C LEU A 21 0.96 11.05 10.79
N THR A 22 -0.18 10.37 10.82
CA THR A 22 -0.26 8.93 10.57
C THR A 22 0.19 8.60 9.14
N CYS A 23 -0.24 9.38 8.14
CA CYS A 23 0.23 9.23 6.77
C CYS A 23 1.74 9.49 6.64
N ALA A 24 2.23 10.57 7.24
CA ALA A 24 3.66 10.93 7.21
C ALA A 24 4.54 9.86 7.87
N PHE A 25 4.25 9.49 9.12
CA PHE A 25 5.03 8.47 9.83
C PHE A 25 4.83 7.08 9.23
N GLY A 26 3.62 6.74 8.80
CA GLY A 26 3.32 5.47 8.14
C GLY A 26 4.15 5.29 6.88
N GLY A 27 4.23 6.31 6.03
CA GLY A 27 5.07 6.28 4.83
C GLY A 27 6.56 6.18 5.15
N LEU A 28 7.05 6.98 6.12
CA LEU A 28 8.45 6.95 6.55
C LEU A 28 8.88 5.58 7.10
N ILE A 29 8.06 4.96 7.95
CA ILE A 29 8.35 3.64 8.55
C ILE A 29 8.22 2.52 7.52
N SER A 30 7.33 2.66 6.54
CA SER A 30 7.12 1.62 5.51
C SER A 30 8.27 1.53 4.50
N ILE A 31 9.08 2.59 4.33
CA ILE A 31 10.26 2.57 3.45
C ILE A 31 11.28 1.51 3.89
N PRO A 32 11.89 1.56 5.09
CA PRO A 32 12.85 0.55 5.52
C PRO A 32 12.21 -0.84 5.58
N THR A 33 10.91 -0.93 5.88
CA THR A 33 10.18 -2.19 5.93
C THR A 33 10.08 -2.87 4.56
N ASN A 34 9.86 -2.12 3.48
CA ASN A 34 9.91 -2.65 2.11
C ASN A 34 11.28 -3.26 1.76
N PHE A 35 12.37 -2.59 2.15
CA PHE A 35 13.72 -3.15 1.95
C PHE A 35 13.97 -4.40 2.79
N PHE A 36 13.44 -4.44 4.01
CA PHE A 36 13.53 -5.60 4.89
C PHE A 36 12.78 -6.81 4.32
N VAL A 37 11.53 -6.62 3.89
CA VAL A 37 10.70 -7.65 3.22
C VAL A 37 11.43 -8.20 1.99
N ARG A 38 11.94 -7.32 1.12
CA ARG A 38 12.75 -7.71 -0.04
C ARG A 38 13.94 -8.57 0.35
N LYS A 39 14.73 -8.14 1.34
CA LYS A 39 15.93 -8.87 1.78
C LYS A 39 15.56 -10.27 2.26
N LYS A 40 14.51 -10.39 3.07
CA LYS A 40 14.05 -11.67 3.63
C LYS A 40 13.48 -12.61 2.56
N LEU A 41 12.58 -12.12 1.71
CA LEU A 41 12.04 -12.91 0.59
C LEU A 41 13.16 -13.37 -0.34
N ARG A 42 14.15 -12.50 -0.61
CA ARG A 42 15.32 -12.86 -1.41
C ARG A 42 16.20 -13.93 -0.76
N ILE A 43 16.31 -13.97 0.57
CA ILE A 43 17.08 -15.03 1.24
C ILE A 43 16.29 -16.36 1.21
N GLN A 44 14.98 -16.31 1.42
CA GLN A 44 14.15 -17.49 1.60
C GLN A 44 13.77 -18.16 0.27
N TYR A 45 13.55 -17.39 -0.79
CA TYR A 45 12.87 -17.86 -2.00
C TYR A 45 13.61 -17.48 -3.29
N LYS A 46 14.95 -17.41 -3.24
CA LYS A 46 15.80 -17.10 -4.40
C LYS A 46 15.75 -18.21 -5.45
N ASP A 47 14.75 -18.16 -6.31
CA ASP A 47 14.52 -19.22 -7.28
C ASP A 47 14.92 -18.83 -8.72
N SER A 48 14.92 -17.54 -9.09
CA SER A 48 15.19 -17.13 -10.49
C SER A 48 15.55 -15.64 -10.71
N LYS A 49 15.98 -15.28 -11.93
CA LYS A 49 16.15 -13.87 -12.35
C LYS A 49 14.82 -13.10 -12.31
N HIS A 50 13.72 -13.73 -12.70
CA HIS A 50 12.37 -13.13 -12.63
C HIS A 50 11.96 -12.86 -11.18
N SER A 51 12.28 -13.77 -10.26
CA SER A 51 12.07 -13.56 -8.82
C SER A 51 12.76 -12.29 -8.34
N ILE A 52 14.03 -12.08 -8.72
CA ILE A 52 14.76 -10.86 -8.35
C ILE A 52 14.08 -9.63 -8.96
N LEU A 53 13.73 -9.67 -10.24
CA LEU A 53 13.06 -8.55 -10.91
C LEU A 53 11.75 -8.17 -10.20
N PHE A 54 10.89 -9.13 -9.86
CA PHE A 54 9.64 -8.85 -9.14
C PHE A 54 9.91 -8.22 -7.77
N LEU A 55 10.91 -8.71 -7.04
CA LEU A 55 11.30 -8.11 -5.76
C LEU A 55 11.79 -6.66 -5.92
N GLU A 56 12.57 -6.34 -6.96
CA GLU A 56 12.99 -4.96 -7.22
C GLU A 56 11.81 -4.07 -7.62
N LEU A 57 10.95 -4.53 -8.54
CA LEU A 57 9.76 -3.78 -8.97
C LEU A 57 8.80 -3.53 -7.80
N GLY A 58 8.62 -4.53 -6.93
CA GLY A 58 7.83 -4.41 -5.70
C GLY A 58 8.39 -3.36 -4.75
N VAL A 59 9.72 -3.32 -4.55
CA VAL A 59 10.34 -2.28 -3.72
C VAL A 59 10.25 -0.90 -4.35
N VAL A 60 10.56 -0.75 -5.64
CA VAL A 60 10.53 0.56 -6.31
C VAL A 60 9.12 1.15 -6.26
N SER A 61 8.11 0.38 -6.62
CA SER A 61 6.70 0.82 -6.55
C SER A 61 6.25 1.10 -5.11
N GLY A 62 6.63 0.25 -4.16
CA GLY A 62 6.32 0.46 -2.75
C GLY A 62 6.97 1.72 -2.17
N VAL A 63 8.22 2.02 -2.53
CA VAL A 63 8.91 3.25 -2.13
C VAL A 63 8.23 4.48 -2.73
N VAL A 64 7.84 4.43 -4.01
CA VAL A 64 7.03 5.51 -4.62
C VAL A 64 5.71 5.69 -3.87
N GLY A 65 5.01 4.59 -3.57
CA GLY A 65 3.76 4.62 -2.79
C GLY A 65 3.94 5.24 -1.40
N ASN A 66 5.01 4.86 -0.70
CA ASN A 66 5.37 5.40 0.61
C ASN A 66 5.71 6.89 0.57
N ILE A 67 6.52 7.33 -0.40
CA ILE A 67 6.87 8.75 -0.56
C ILE A 67 5.61 9.57 -0.82
N SER A 68 4.75 9.10 -1.73
CA SER A 68 3.44 9.74 -1.96
C SER A 68 2.55 9.71 -0.73
N TYR A 69 2.59 8.64 0.08
CA TYR A 69 1.83 8.57 1.32
C TYR A 69 2.28 9.62 2.34
N ILE A 70 3.59 9.92 2.40
CA ILE A 70 4.10 11.03 3.22
C ILE A 70 3.50 12.36 2.77
N PHE A 71 3.49 12.60 1.45
CA PHE A 71 2.89 13.80 0.88
C PHE A 71 1.38 13.86 1.05
N LEU A 72 0.69 12.73 1.18
CA LEU A 72 -0.76 12.71 1.44
C LEU A 72 -1.10 13.36 2.78
N GLY A 73 -0.24 13.24 3.79
CA GLY A 73 -0.40 13.96 5.06
C GLY A 73 -0.11 15.46 4.94
N VAL A 74 0.78 15.86 4.03
CA VAL A 74 1.06 17.29 3.77
C VAL A 74 -0.11 17.94 3.03
N PHE A 75 -0.56 17.30 1.95
CA PHE A 75 -1.65 17.74 1.08
C PHE A 75 -2.96 17.05 1.46
N SER A 76 -3.38 17.21 2.72
CA SER A 76 -4.70 16.78 3.21
C SER A 76 -5.81 17.59 2.50
N LEU A 77 -7.08 17.17 2.63
CA LEU A 77 -8.20 17.81 1.91
C LEU A 77 -8.25 19.34 2.10
N ASP A 78 -8.05 19.82 3.32
CA ASP A 78 -8.06 21.26 3.64
C ASP A 78 -6.85 22.01 3.05
N ARG A 79 -5.80 21.29 2.61
CA ARG A 79 -4.54 21.81 2.07
C ARG A 79 -4.19 21.24 0.69
N ALA A 80 -5.20 20.79 -0.05
CA ALA A 80 -5.06 20.02 -1.28
C ALA A 80 -4.82 20.85 -2.55
N GLY A 81 -4.61 22.17 -2.41
CA GLY A 81 -4.50 23.11 -3.53
C GLY A 81 -5.82 23.39 -4.24
N PRO A 82 -5.79 24.14 -5.37
CA PRO A 82 -6.98 24.51 -6.12
C PRO A 82 -7.77 23.27 -6.57
N GLY A 83 -9.05 23.20 -6.23
CA GLY A 83 -9.92 22.08 -6.62
C GLY A 83 -9.47 20.72 -6.09
N GLN A 84 -8.70 20.68 -5.00
CA GLN A 84 -8.18 19.45 -4.37
C GLN A 84 -7.29 18.57 -5.27
N ILE A 85 -6.73 19.15 -6.34
CA ILE A 85 -6.00 18.39 -7.37
C ILE A 85 -4.75 17.70 -6.84
N TYR A 86 -4.02 18.32 -5.89
CA TYR A 86 -2.80 17.72 -5.36
C TYR A 86 -3.13 16.49 -4.52
N HIS A 87 -4.18 16.54 -3.71
CA HIS A 87 -4.62 15.40 -2.92
C HIS A 87 -5.01 14.22 -3.82
N GLY A 88 -5.82 14.46 -4.86
CA GLY A 88 -6.24 13.42 -5.80
C GLY A 88 -5.07 12.72 -6.50
N ILE A 89 -4.10 13.50 -7.02
CA ILE A 89 -2.91 12.94 -7.69
C ILE A 89 -2.05 12.15 -6.70
N ILE A 90 -1.80 12.70 -5.52
CA ILE A 90 -0.93 12.06 -4.52
C ILE A 90 -1.57 10.79 -3.97
N ALA A 91 -2.88 10.81 -3.71
CA ALA A 91 -3.64 9.63 -3.32
C ALA A 91 -3.55 8.54 -4.41
N PHE A 92 -3.76 8.91 -5.67
CA PHE A 92 -3.65 7.97 -6.79
C PHE A 92 -2.26 7.32 -6.87
N ILE A 93 -1.18 8.11 -6.77
CA ILE A 93 0.19 7.57 -6.79
C ILE A 93 0.46 6.70 -5.56
N SER A 94 -0.04 7.09 -4.38
CA SER A 94 0.16 6.33 -3.15
C SER A 94 -0.51 4.96 -3.22
N PHE A 95 -1.84 4.91 -3.45
CA PHE A 95 -2.59 3.66 -3.58
C PHE A 95 -2.08 2.82 -4.76
N GLY A 96 -1.82 3.44 -5.91
CA GLY A 96 -1.26 2.75 -7.08
C GLY A 96 0.12 2.13 -6.79
N GLY A 97 1.00 2.87 -6.14
CA GLY A 97 2.32 2.38 -5.72
C GLY A 97 2.22 1.18 -4.79
N TYR A 98 1.35 1.23 -3.77
CA TYR A 98 1.10 0.10 -2.89
C TYR A 98 0.51 -1.11 -3.61
N ILE A 99 -0.48 -0.94 -4.48
CA ILE A 99 -1.11 -2.05 -5.21
C ILE A 99 -0.12 -2.73 -6.15
N ILE A 100 0.69 -1.96 -6.89
CA ILE A 100 1.74 -2.49 -7.75
C ILE A 100 2.80 -3.22 -6.91
N SER A 101 3.16 -2.68 -5.75
CA SER A 101 4.11 -3.30 -4.82
C SER A 101 3.60 -4.67 -4.33
N ILE A 102 2.37 -4.69 -3.84
CA ILE A 102 1.68 -5.90 -3.39
C ILE A 102 1.60 -6.92 -4.53
N PHE A 103 1.24 -6.49 -5.74
CA PHE A 103 1.16 -7.38 -6.89
C PHE A 103 2.50 -8.09 -7.13
N PHE A 104 3.62 -7.36 -7.19
CA PHE A 104 4.91 -7.96 -7.46
C PHE A 104 5.45 -8.82 -6.32
N PHE A 105 5.29 -8.40 -5.05
CA PHE A 105 5.65 -9.25 -3.91
C PHE A 105 4.82 -10.52 -3.88
N SER A 106 3.52 -10.41 -4.16
CA SER A 106 2.62 -11.56 -4.20
C SER A 106 2.94 -12.51 -5.35
N LEU A 107 3.25 -11.98 -6.53
CA LEU A 107 3.68 -12.76 -7.68
C LEU A 107 4.97 -13.53 -7.38
N ASN A 108 5.93 -12.88 -6.70
CA ASN A 108 7.13 -13.54 -6.22
C ASN A 108 6.78 -14.72 -5.28
N ILE A 109 5.98 -14.45 -4.25
CA ILE A 109 5.57 -15.44 -3.23
C ILE A 109 4.85 -16.65 -3.84
N VAL A 110 3.91 -16.42 -4.76
CA VAL A 110 3.09 -17.49 -5.37
C VAL A 110 3.92 -18.36 -6.29
N LEU A 111 4.80 -17.75 -7.10
CA LEU A 111 5.62 -18.48 -8.07
C LEU A 111 6.82 -19.19 -7.44
N SER A 112 7.22 -18.84 -6.23
CA SER A 112 8.27 -19.55 -5.50
C SER A 112 7.85 -20.97 -5.12
N HIS A 113 8.67 -21.96 -5.49
CA HIS A 113 8.28 -23.38 -5.42
C HIS A 113 7.99 -23.85 -3.99
N LYS A 114 8.76 -23.37 -3.00
CA LYS A 114 8.71 -23.82 -1.59
C LYS A 114 8.18 -22.76 -0.62
N CYS A 115 7.38 -21.81 -1.08
CA CYS A 115 6.87 -20.76 -0.21
C CYS A 115 5.66 -21.24 0.62
N ARG A 116 5.76 -21.10 1.95
CA ARG A 116 4.63 -21.37 2.88
C ARG A 116 3.55 -20.28 2.81
N LEU A 117 3.88 -19.13 2.24
CA LEU A 117 3.02 -17.94 2.18
C LEU A 117 2.18 -17.87 0.90
N LYS A 118 2.06 -18.96 0.12
CA LYS A 118 1.32 -18.96 -1.15
C LYS A 118 -0.12 -18.47 -1.01
N ASN A 119 -0.83 -18.82 0.06
CA ASN A 119 -2.19 -18.34 0.30
C ASN A 119 -2.23 -16.82 0.52
N LEU A 120 -1.26 -16.27 1.25
CA LEU A 120 -1.13 -14.83 1.45
C LEU A 120 -0.78 -14.11 0.13
N GLY A 121 0.13 -14.68 -0.67
CA GLY A 121 0.42 -14.16 -2.00
C GLY A 121 -0.80 -14.21 -2.93
N ALA A 122 -1.58 -15.30 -2.92
CA ALA A 122 -2.82 -15.37 -3.69
C ALA A 122 -3.82 -14.30 -3.25
N PHE A 123 -3.96 -14.06 -1.94
CA PHE A 123 -4.78 -12.96 -1.41
C PHE A 123 -4.30 -11.60 -1.95
N GLY A 124 -3.00 -11.31 -1.88
CA GLY A 124 -2.43 -10.05 -2.37
C GLY A 124 -2.55 -9.84 -3.88
N LEU A 125 -2.57 -10.91 -4.68
CA LEU A 125 -2.85 -10.82 -6.13
C LEU A 125 -4.31 -10.54 -6.44
N VAL A 126 -5.25 -11.12 -5.69
CA VAL A 126 -6.66 -11.13 -6.07
C VAL A 126 -7.43 -9.99 -5.40
N VAL A 127 -7.35 -9.89 -4.07
CA VAL A 127 -8.28 -9.04 -3.30
C VAL A 127 -8.04 -7.55 -3.55
N PRO A 128 -6.81 -7.01 -3.41
CA PRO A 128 -6.57 -5.59 -3.65
C PRO A 128 -6.86 -5.17 -5.09
N ILE A 129 -6.53 -6.02 -6.08
CA ILE A 129 -6.78 -5.73 -7.50
C ILE A 129 -8.28 -5.70 -7.81
N LEU A 130 -9.05 -6.66 -7.29
CA LEU A 130 -10.50 -6.67 -7.43
C LEU A 130 -11.13 -5.45 -6.79
N LEU A 131 -10.63 -5.02 -5.62
CA LEU A 131 -11.12 -3.82 -4.94
C LEU A 131 -10.77 -2.54 -5.69
N VAL A 132 -9.60 -2.44 -6.33
CA VAL A 132 -9.28 -1.32 -7.24
C VAL A 132 -10.24 -1.28 -8.41
N PHE A 133 -10.47 -2.42 -9.07
CA PHE A 133 -11.41 -2.49 -10.19
C PHE A 133 -12.82 -2.10 -9.77
N LEU A 134 -13.27 -2.60 -8.62
CA LEU A 134 -14.57 -2.24 -8.05
C LEU A 134 -14.64 -0.75 -7.69
N TYR A 135 -13.59 -0.17 -7.12
CA TYR A 135 -13.51 1.25 -6.80
C TYR A 135 -13.60 2.13 -8.05
N CYS A 136 -12.99 1.72 -9.17
CA CYS A 136 -13.07 2.45 -10.43
C CYS A 136 -14.48 2.45 -11.04
N ILE A 137 -15.31 1.44 -10.74
CA ILE A 137 -16.70 1.36 -11.22
C ILE A 137 -17.64 2.05 -10.24
N ILE A 138 -17.43 1.83 -8.94
CA ILE A 138 -18.32 2.24 -7.86
C ILE A 138 -17.51 3.00 -6.80
N THR A 139 -17.39 4.30 -6.97
CA THR A 139 -16.73 5.17 -6.00
C THR A 139 -17.63 5.39 -4.79
N THR A 140 -17.51 4.53 -3.77
CA THR A 140 -18.21 4.68 -2.49
C THR A 140 -17.23 4.63 -1.33
N PRO A 141 -17.54 5.27 -0.18
CA PRO A 141 -16.67 5.25 0.98
C PRO A 141 -16.33 3.84 1.44
N LEU A 142 -17.32 2.94 1.44
CA LEU A 142 -17.15 1.56 1.90
C LEU A 142 -16.08 0.81 1.07
N ILE A 143 -16.07 1.01 -0.26
CA ILE A 143 -15.09 0.36 -1.14
C ILE A 143 -13.69 0.94 -0.92
N GLU A 144 -13.58 2.26 -0.70
CA GLU A 144 -12.31 2.90 -0.35
C GLU A 144 -11.73 2.32 0.95
N TRP A 145 -12.57 2.18 1.98
CA TRP A 145 -12.20 1.54 3.25
C TRP A 145 -11.76 0.09 3.09
N PHE A 146 -12.48 -0.70 2.28
CA PHE A 146 -12.05 -2.06 1.99
C PHE A 146 -10.74 -2.11 1.21
N LEU A 147 -10.53 -1.20 0.25
CA LEU A 147 -9.28 -1.10 -0.48
C LEU A 147 -8.10 -0.81 0.46
N LEU A 148 -8.19 0.25 1.28
CA LEU A 148 -7.15 0.54 2.28
C LEU A 148 -6.93 -0.64 3.23
N SER A 149 -8.01 -1.23 3.75
CA SER A 149 -7.94 -2.35 4.68
C SER A 149 -7.25 -3.56 4.05
N SER A 150 -7.48 -3.83 2.76
CA SER A 150 -6.83 -4.93 2.05
C SER A 150 -5.32 -4.72 1.90
N ILE A 151 -4.89 -3.48 1.61
CA ILE A 151 -3.49 -3.09 1.51
C ILE A 151 -2.81 -3.26 2.87
N VAL A 152 -3.36 -2.63 3.91
CA VAL A 152 -2.80 -2.65 5.26
C VAL A 152 -2.76 -4.08 5.81
N SER A 153 -3.84 -4.84 5.65
CA SER A 153 -3.90 -6.23 6.11
C SER A 153 -2.83 -7.08 5.42
N PHE A 154 -2.70 -7.00 4.09
CA PHE A 154 -1.68 -7.76 3.38
C PHE A 154 -0.27 -7.43 3.88
N MET A 155 0.08 -6.14 4.00
CA MET A 155 1.40 -5.71 4.45
C MET A 155 1.70 -6.19 5.87
N LEU A 156 0.76 -5.98 6.81
CA LEU A 156 0.92 -6.43 8.19
C LEU A 156 1.08 -7.94 8.31
N PHE A 157 0.25 -8.73 7.61
CA PHE A 157 0.39 -10.18 7.63
C PHE A 157 1.70 -10.63 6.99
N LEU A 158 2.10 -10.03 5.86
CA LEU A 158 3.35 -10.37 5.18
C LEU A 158 4.55 -10.12 6.09
N GLU A 159 4.61 -8.94 6.71
CA GLU A 159 5.66 -8.58 7.65
C GLU A 159 5.68 -9.52 8.85
N TYR A 160 4.53 -9.77 9.48
CA TYR A 160 4.42 -10.68 10.63
C TYR A 160 4.96 -12.08 10.32
N TYR A 161 4.59 -12.66 9.17
CA TYR A 161 5.09 -13.96 8.78
C TYR A 161 6.57 -13.94 8.42
N ILE A 162 7.06 -12.90 7.77
CA ILE A 162 8.48 -12.73 7.43
C ILE A 162 9.34 -12.55 8.70
N PHE A 163 8.83 -11.87 9.74
CA PHE A 163 9.54 -11.71 11.01
C PHE A 163 9.67 -13.01 11.79
N LYS A 164 8.70 -13.93 11.66
CA LYS A 164 8.73 -15.24 12.34
C LYS A 164 9.65 -16.27 11.69
N VAL A 165 10.16 -16.01 10.49
CA VAL A 165 11.01 -16.94 9.69
C VAL A 165 12.43 -16.41 9.57
#